data_AF-A0A015IFE4-F1
#
_entry.id   AF-A0A015IFE4-F1
#
_cell.length_a   1.000
_cell.length_b   1.000
_cell.length_c   1.000
_cell.angle_alpha   90.00
_cell.angle_beta   90.00
_cell.angle_gamma   90.00
#
_symmetry.space_group_name_H-M   'P 1'
#
loop_
_entity.id
_entity.type
_entity.pdbx_description
1 polymer ?
#
loop_
_entity_poly.entity_id
_entity_poly.type
_entity_poly.pdbx_seq_one_letter_code
_entity_poly.pdbx_strand_id
1 'polypeptide(L)'
;MPPSRHTKKTRSSLTKIQCKKICVYTSKHPGKSQTEIASFFNIQWAKNMDRSTISRILKKKKEFLAIEDNSVYALSKCSRQVKVPQLNEALRIWVGQALSSRMFISDAILKEKAVFFAHGLGLSENTLTFSNGWLVRFFKKKWPLMS
;
A
#
# COMPACT_ATOMS: atom_id res chain seq x y z
N MET A 1 16.02 -29.00 -26.46
CA MET A 1 14.85 -28.63 -25.64
C MET A 1 14.60 -27.14 -25.76
N PRO A 2 13.38 -26.66 -26.06
CA PRO A 2 13.12 -25.22 -26.08
C PRO A 2 13.08 -24.68 -24.63
N PRO A 3 13.56 -23.45 -24.38
CA PRO A 3 13.53 -22.85 -23.06
C PRO A 3 12.08 -22.59 -22.60
N SER A 4 11.77 -23.00 -21.38
CA SER A 4 10.50 -22.75 -20.70
C SER A 4 10.21 -21.25 -20.70
N ARG A 5 9.17 -20.85 -21.43
CA ARG A 5 8.70 -19.47 -21.50
C ARG A 5 8.12 -19.11 -20.14
N HIS A 6 8.97 -18.63 -19.22
CA HIS A 6 8.51 -18.04 -17.97
C HIS A 6 7.70 -16.78 -18.29
N THR A 7 6.39 -16.95 -18.49
CA THR A 7 5.47 -15.82 -18.58
C THR A 7 5.59 -15.06 -17.27
N LYS A 8 6.03 -13.80 -17.34
CA LYS A 8 6.14 -12.94 -16.16
C LYS A 8 4.74 -12.83 -15.56
N LYS A 9 4.46 -13.58 -14.48
CA LYS A 9 3.19 -13.50 -13.76
C LYS A 9 2.96 -12.05 -13.36
N THR A 10 1.97 -11.41 -13.96
CA THR A 10 1.54 -10.07 -13.58
C THR A 10 1.07 -10.11 -12.14
N ARG A 11 1.70 -9.29 -11.28
CA ARG A 11 1.40 -9.28 -9.84
C ARG A 11 -0.06 -8.91 -9.61
N SER A 12 -0.87 -9.90 -9.24
CA SER A 12 -2.27 -9.72 -8.83
C SER A 12 -2.35 -8.81 -7.61
N SER A 13 -2.70 -7.54 -7.84
CA SER A 13 -2.89 -6.57 -6.76
C SER A 13 -4.26 -6.76 -6.14
N LEU A 14 -4.33 -7.29 -4.91
CA LEU A 14 -5.57 -7.46 -4.15
C LEU A 14 -5.82 -6.25 -3.24
N THR A 15 -7.08 -5.83 -3.14
CA THR A 15 -7.53 -4.86 -2.14
C THR A 15 -7.71 -5.54 -0.79
N LYS A 16 -7.74 -4.75 0.29
CA LYS A 16 -7.96 -5.30 1.62
C LYS A 16 -9.35 -5.92 1.78
N ILE A 17 -10.37 -5.33 1.15
CA ILE A 17 -11.71 -5.93 1.06
C ILE A 17 -11.66 -7.31 0.39
N GLN A 18 -10.89 -7.47 -0.69
CA GLN A 18 -10.73 -8.78 -1.34
C GLN A 18 -10.07 -9.79 -0.41
N CYS A 19 -9.02 -9.39 0.32
CA CYS A 19 -8.41 -10.24 1.35
C CYS A 19 -9.41 -10.61 2.46
N LYS A 20 -10.22 -9.66 2.95
CA LYS A 20 -11.28 -9.91 3.94
C LYS A 20 -12.32 -10.90 3.41
N LYS A 21 -12.77 -10.73 2.16
CA LYS A 21 -13.69 -11.68 1.48
C LYS A 21 -13.12 -13.09 1.42
N ILE A 22 -11.84 -13.24 1.10
CA ILE A 22 -11.14 -14.55 1.13
C ILE A 22 -11.18 -15.13 2.55
N CYS A 23 -10.80 -14.35 3.57
CA CYS A 23 -10.79 -14.80 4.96
C CYS A 23 -12.17 -15.25 5.48
N VAL A 24 -13.23 -14.51 5.11
CA VAL A 24 -14.62 -14.87 5.46
C VAL A 24 -15.01 -16.17 4.74
N TYR A 25 -14.72 -16.29 3.44
CA TYR A 25 -15.03 -17.48 2.66
C TYR A 25 -14.34 -18.73 3.19
N THR A 26 -13.04 -18.66 3.51
CA THR A 26 -12.30 -19.78 4.11
C THR A 26 -12.88 -20.19 5.47
N SER A 27 -13.38 -19.24 6.26
CA SER A 27 -13.99 -19.55 7.56
C SER A 27 -15.34 -20.25 7.43
N LYS A 28 -16.10 -19.95 6.36
CA LYS A 28 -17.37 -20.61 6.05
C LYS A 28 -17.20 -21.98 5.37
N HIS A 29 -16.01 -22.26 4.82
CA HIS A 29 -15.70 -23.48 4.09
C HIS A 29 -14.38 -24.12 4.56
N PRO A 30 -14.32 -24.69 5.79
CA PRO A 30 -13.10 -25.25 6.35
C PRO A 30 -12.54 -26.45 5.57
N GLY A 31 -13.37 -27.15 4.78
CA GLY A 31 -12.97 -28.31 3.97
C GLY A 31 -12.38 -27.98 2.59
N LYS A 32 -12.41 -26.71 2.16
CA LYS A 32 -11.86 -26.33 0.84
C LYS A 32 -10.36 -26.10 0.90
N SER A 33 -9.64 -26.68 -0.06
CA SER A 33 -8.21 -26.45 -0.21
C SER A 33 -7.93 -25.01 -0.63
N GLN A 34 -6.74 -24.52 -0.27
CA GLN A 34 -6.29 -23.19 -0.66
C GLN A 34 -6.20 -23.02 -2.19
N THR A 35 -5.98 -24.10 -2.93
CA THR A 35 -5.96 -24.11 -4.40
C THR A 35 -7.36 -23.90 -4.96
N GLU A 36 -8.37 -24.58 -4.42
CA GLU A 36 -9.77 -24.40 -4.84
C GLU A 36 -10.29 -23.01 -4.51
N ILE A 37 -9.94 -22.48 -3.34
CA ILE A 37 -10.27 -21.11 -2.95
C ILE A 37 -9.63 -20.11 -3.93
N ALA A 38 -8.38 -20.33 -4.33
CA ALA A 38 -7.72 -19.48 -5.32
C ALA A 38 -8.44 -19.54 -6.68
N SER A 39 -8.77 -20.73 -7.18
CA SER A 39 -9.49 -20.91 -8.43
C SER A 39 -10.86 -20.22 -8.42
N PHE A 40 -11.63 -20.36 -7.34
CA PHE A 40 -12.94 -19.72 -7.18
C PHE A 40 -12.84 -18.20 -7.35
N PHE A 41 -11.90 -17.56 -6.64
CA PHE A 41 -11.76 -16.10 -6.71
C PHE A 41 -11.00 -15.61 -7.95
N ASN A 42 -10.19 -16.46 -8.59
CA ASN A 42 -9.56 -16.14 -9.87
C ASN A 42 -10.61 -15.94 -10.96
N ILE A 43 -11.62 -16.81 -11.01
CA ILE A 43 -12.77 -16.69 -11.92
C ILE A 43 -13.57 -15.43 -11.55
N GLN A 44 -13.91 -15.28 -10.27
CA GLN A 44 -14.79 -14.18 -9.83
C GLN A 44 -14.19 -12.78 -10.06
N TRP A 45 -12.87 -12.61 -9.91
CA TRP A 45 -12.23 -11.30 -10.00
C TRP A 45 -11.33 -11.12 -11.22
N ALA A 46 -11.33 -12.08 -12.15
CA ALA A 46 -10.41 -12.13 -13.29
C ALA A 46 -8.95 -11.90 -12.84
N LYS A 47 -8.52 -12.66 -11.83
CA LYS A 47 -7.16 -12.56 -11.24
C LYS A 47 -6.41 -13.87 -11.37
N ASN A 48 -5.08 -13.79 -11.21
CA ASN A 48 -4.20 -14.94 -11.18
C ASN A 48 -3.56 -15.06 -9.80
N MET A 49 -4.27 -15.69 -8.87
CA MET A 49 -3.82 -15.99 -7.52
C MET A 49 -3.40 -17.45 -7.43
N ASP A 50 -2.24 -17.68 -6.83
CA ASP A 50 -1.75 -19.00 -6.49
C ASP A 50 -2.08 -19.35 -5.02
N ARG A 51 -1.99 -20.64 -4.66
CA ARG A 51 -2.10 -21.14 -3.28
C ARG A 51 -1.24 -20.34 -2.28
N SER A 52 -0.03 -19.93 -2.69
CA SER A 52 0.87 -19.12 -1.87
C SER A 52 0.29 -17.75 -1.50
N THR A 53 -0.52 -17.16 -2.40
CA THR A 53 -1.21 -15.89 -2.16
C THR A 53 -2.28 -16.07 -1.10
N ILE A 54 -3.07 -17.14 -1.18
CA ILE A 54 -4.09 -17.49 -0.17
C ILE A 54 -3.44 -17.74 1.19
N SER A 55 -2.37 -18.54 1.24
CA SER A 55 -1.62 -18.78 2.48
C SER A 55 -1.13 -17.48 3.13
N ARG A 56 -0.54 -16.57 2.34
CA ARG A 56 -0.07 -15.25 2.83
C ARG A 56 -1.22 -14.38 3.36
N ILE A 57 -2.40 -14.45 2.75
CA ILE A 57 -3.59 -13.72 3.21
C ILE A 57 -4.08 -14.30 4.54
N LEU A 58 -4.15 -15.62 4.65
CA LEU A 58 -4.61 -16.31 5.86
C LEU A 58 -3.68 -16.11 7.06
N LYS A 59 -2.36 -15.98 6.86
CA LYS A 59 -1.43 -15.58 7.94
C LYS A 59 -1.80 -14.24 8.59
N LYS A 60 -2.40 -13.33 7.82
CA LYS A 60 -2.87 -12.00 8.28
C LYS A 60 -4.39 -11.96 8.46
N LYS A 61 -5.05 -13.11 8.66
CA LYS A 61 -6.51 -13.22 8.77
C LYS A 61 -7.10 -12.27 9.81
N LYS A 62 -6.52 -12.20 11.01
CA LYS A 62 -6.97 -11.31 12.09
C LYS A 62 -6.93 -9.83 11.66
N GLU A 63 -5.85 -9.41 11.00
CA GLU A 63 -5.71 -8.04 10.47
C GLU A 63 -6.78 -7.72 9.43
N PHE A 64 -7.10 -8.65 8.52
CA PHE A 64 -8.09 -8.40 7.47
C PHE A 64 -9.54 -8.42 7.97
N LEU A 65 -9.85 -9.24 8.97
CA LEU A 65 -11.19 -9.29 9.58
C LEU A 65 -11.49 -8.04 10.41
N ALA A 66 -10.47 -7.44 11.04
CA ALA A 66 -10.60 -6.21 11.84
C ALA A 66 -10.79 -4.92 11.01
N ILE A 67 -10.80 -5.00 9.67
CA ILE A 67 -10.98 -3.82 8.82
C ILE A 67 -12.46 -3.48 8.74
N GLU A 68 -12.82 -2.29 9.23
CA GLU A 68 -14.13 -1.69 9.01
C GLU A 68 -14.33 -1.35 7.53
N ASP A 69 -15.49 -1.74 7.01
CA ASP A 69 -15.81 -1.65 5.58
C ASP A 69 -15.92 -0.21 5.07
N ASN A 70 -16.11 0.77 5.96
CA ASN A 70 -16.28 2.18 5.61
C ASN A 70 -14.98 3.02 5.66
N SER A 71 -13.83 2.37 5.89
CA SER A 71 -12.55 3.07 5.89
C SER A 71 -12.01 3.25 4.46
N VAL A 72 -11.49 4.44 4.11
CA VAL A 72 -10.71 4.69 2.87
C VAL A 72 -9.57 3.66 2.70
N TYR A 73 -9.13 3.07 3.82
CA TYR A 73 -8.16 2.00 3.93
C TYR A 73 -8.62 0.65 3.35
N ALA A 74 -9.93 0.36 3.35
CA ALA A 74 -10.52 -0.89 2.87
C ALA A 74 -10.38 -1.06 1.34
N LEU A 75 -10.50 0.05 0.60
CA LEU A 75 -10.33 0.10 -0.86
C LEU A 75 -8.86 0.10 -1.29
N SER A 76 -7.92 0.33 -0.36
CA SER A 76 -6.49 0.40 -0.69
C SER A 76 -5.94 -0.95 -1.16
N LYS A 77 -5.28 -0.95 -2.32
CA LYS A 77 -4.46 -2.06 -2.82
C LYS A 77 -3.21 -2.14 -1.96
N CYS A 78 -3.23 -3.00 -0.94
CA CYS A 78 -2.13 -3.27 -0.01
C CYS A 78 -1.54 -1.96 0.57
N SER A 79 -2.04 -1.51 1.72
CA SER A 79 -1.36 -0.47 2.48
C SER A 79 0.10 -0.87 2.67
N ARG A 80 1.01 -0.22 1.92
CA ARG A 80 2.27 0.17 2.53
C ARG A 80 1.82 0.94 3.75
N GLN A 81 2.01 0.35 4.93
CA GLN A 81 1.97 1.12 6.16
C GLN A 81 2.75 2.39 5.83
N VAL A 82 2.05 3.52 5.94
CA VAL A 82 2.72 4.80 5.86
C VAL A 82 3.71 4.74 6.99
N LYS A 83 4.99 4.52 6.66
CA LYS A 83 6.03 4.17 7.65
C LYS A 83 6.06 5.17 8.80
N VAL A 84 5.63 6.41 8.55
CA VAL A 84 5.47 7.44 9.57
C VAL A 84 4.26 8.33 9.24
N PRO A 85 3.08 8.10 9.86
CA PRO A 85 1.89 8.92 9.60
C PRO A 85 2.05 10.36 10.09
N GLN A 86 2.73 10.56 11.22
CA GLN A 86 3.00 11.89 11.80
C GLN A 86 3.84 12.78 10.87
N LEU A 87 4.86 12.21 10.23
CA LEU A 87 5.69 12.94 9.27
C LEU A 87 4.88 13.41 8.06
N ASN A 88 4.00 12.56 7.53
CA ASN A 88 3.13 12.95 6.42
C ASN A 88 2.19 14.08 6.80
N GLU A 89 1.67 14.07 8.02
CA GLU A 89 0.76 15.10 8.49
C GLU A 89 1.46 16.44 8.68
N ALA A 90 2.64 16.45 9.30
CA ALA A 90 3.46 17.64 9.43
C ALA A 90 3.81 18.25 8.05
N LEU A 91 4.19 17.40 7.09
CA LEU A 91 4.46 17.84 5.72
C LEU A 91 3.21 18.37 5.01
N ARG A 92 2.04 17.77 5.23
CA ARG A 92 0.77 18.22 4.63
C ARG A 92 0.41 19.62 5.12
N ILE A 93 0.52 19.86 6.43
CA ILE A 93 0.24 21.18 7.03
C ILE A 93 1.21 22.22 6.48
N TRP A 94 2.51 21.91 6.46
CA TRP A 94 3.53 22.82 5.96
C TRP A 94 3.35 23.15 4.47
N VAL A 95 3.09 22.16 3.61
CA VAL A 95 2.81 22.39 2.19
C VAL A 95 1.57 23.28 2.03
N GLY A 96 0.51 23.04 2.79
CA GLY A 96 -0.69 23.89 2.77
C GLY A 96 -0.37 25.35 3.09
N GLN A 97 0.41 25.60 4.15
CA GLN A 97 0.85 26.94 4.55
C GLN A 97 1.74 27.60 3.49
N ALA A 98 2.67 26.86 2.90
CA ALA A 98 3.58 27.35 1.87
C ALA A 98 2.81 27.72 0.58
N LEU A 99 1.82 26.92 0.17
CA LEU A 99 0.95 27.24 -0.97
C LEU A 99 0.07 28.47 -0.69
N SER A 100 -0.52 28.58 0.51
CA SER A 100 -1.27 29.78 0.91
C SER A 100 -0.41 31.04 0.90
N SER A 101 0.88 30.90 1.22
CA SER A 101 1.88 31.98 1.20
C SER A 101 2.48 32.22 -0.20
N ARG A 102 1.98 31.55 -1.24
CA ARG A 102 2.49 31.60 -2.63
C ARG A 102 3.99 31.28 -2.74
N MET A 103 4.52 30.46 -1.85
CA MET A 103 5.91 30.02 -1.92
C MET A 103 6.08 28.94 -2.99
N PHE A 104 7.13 29.05 -3.78
CA PHE A 104 7.51 28.00 -4.72
C PHE A 104 8.18 26.85 -3.98
N ILE A 105 7.57 25.67 -4.02
CA ILE A 105 8.08 24.47 -3.35
C ILE A 105 8.79 23.60 -4.38
N SER A 106 10.12 23.61 -4.36
CA SER A 106 10.92 22.70 -5.18
C SER A 106 11.07 21.34 -4.49
N ASP A 107 11.38 20.31 -5.29
CA ASP A 107 11.69 18.96 -4.79
C ASP A 107 12.83 18.97 -3.75
N ALA A 108 13.78 19.90 -3.84
CA ALA A 108 14.88 20.06 -2.89
C ALA A 108 14.39 20.58 -1.54
N ILE A 109 13.61 21.66 -1.53
CA ILE A 109 13.04 22.25 -0.31
C ILE A 109 12.14 21.23 0.40
N LEU A 110 11.35 20.48 -0.38
CA LEU A 110 10.45 19.47 0.16
C LEU A 110 11.21 18.33 0.87
N LYS A 111 12.36 17.90 0.33
CA LYS A 111 13.22 16.90 0.99
C LYS A 111 13.83 17.45 2.27
N GLU A 112 14.35 18.67 2.23
CA GLU A 112 14.96 19.31 3.39
C GLU A 112 13.97 19.42 4.55
N LYS A 113 12.73 19.85 4.26
CA LYS A 113 11.65 19.90 5.26
C LYS A 113 11.24 18.51 5.74
N ALA A 114 11.24 17.50 4.88
CA ALA A 114 10.96 16.12 5.28
C ALA A 114 12.02 15.58 6.24
N VAL A 115 13.31 15.88 6.01
CA VAL A 115 14.40 15.54 6.92
C VAL A 115 14.25 16.29 8.25
N PHE A 116 13.95 17.59 8.21
CA PHE A 116 13.74 18.40 9.41
C PHE A 116 12.63 17.83 10.30
N PHE A 117 11.47 17.52 9.72
CA PHE A 117 10.37 16.90 10.48
C PHE A 117 10.70 15.49 10.93
N ALA A 118 11.47 14.73 10.16
CA ALA A 118 11.88 13.39 10.57
C ALA A 118 12.79 13.41 11.79
N HIS A 119 13.75 14.34 11.81
CA HIS A 119 14.60 14.59 12.97
C HIS A 119 13.79 15.04 14.19
N GLY A 120 12.85 15.98 14.00
CA GLY A 120 11.94 16.43 15.07
C GLY A 120 11.03 15.34 15.64
N LEU A 121 10.77 14.27 14.87
CA LEU A 121 9.99 13.10 15.29
C LEU A 121 10.87 11.96 15.85
N GLY A 122 12.19 12.17 15.99
CA GLY A 122 13.12 11.15 16.50
C GLY A 122 13.28 9.95 15.56
N LEU A 123 13.01 10.11 14.26
CA LEU A 123 13.21 9.04 13.30
C LEU A 123 14.70 8.93 12.96
N SER A 124 15.27 7.74 13.15
CA SER A 124 16.63 7.47 12.71
C SER A 124 16.75 7.63 11.19
N GLU A 125 17.88 8.16 10.72
CA GLU A 125 18.17 8.39 9.28
C GLU A 125 17.99 7.13 8.42
N ASN A 126 18.18 5.95 9.02
CA ASN A 126 18.01 4.65 8.36
C ASN A 126 16.55 4.21 8.19
N THR A 127 15.58 4.89 8.82
CA THR A 127 14.16 4.51 8.77
C THR A 127 13.49 4.95 7.46
N LEU A 128 13.90 6.10 6.92
CA LEU A 128 13.31 6.71 5.72
C LEU A 128 14.36 7.31 4.79
N THR A 129 14.46 6.75 3.58
CA THR A 129 15.24 7.36 2.50
C THR A 129 14.36 8.30 1.69
N PHE A 130 14.61 9.62 1.79
CA PHE A 130 13.92 10.69 1.05
C PHE A 130 14.41 10.82 -0.41
N SER A 131 14.45 9.70 -1.13
CA SER A 131 14.88 9.63 -2.53
C SER A 131 13.89 10.32 -3.49
N ASN A 132 14.32 10.61 -4.72
CA ASN A 132 13.42 11.09 -5.79
C ASN A 132 12.23 10.14 -6.00
N GLY A 133 12.45 8.83 -5.88
CA GLY A 133 11.39 7.83 -5.96
C GLY A 133 10.38 7.90 -4.80
N TRP A 134 10.80 8.38 -3.62
CA TRP A 134 9.91 8.66 -2.50
C TRP A 134 9.03 9.88 -2.81
N LEU A 135 9.60 10.99 -3.29
CA LEU A 135 8.84 12.17 -3.68
C LEU A 135 7.75 11.86 -4.71
N VAL A 136 8.08 11.16 -5.80
CA VAL A 136 7.09 10.82 -6.84
C VAL A 136 5.97 9.93 -6.29
N ARG A 137 6.32 8.91 -5.49
CA ARG A 137 5.35 7.93 -4.99
C ARG A 137 4.51 8.43 -3.82
N PHE A 138 5.09 9.24 -2.94
CA PHE A 138 4.43 9.73 -1.74
C PHE A 138 3.79 11.09 -1.95
N PHE A 139 4.48 12.03 -2.60
CA PHE A 139 4.01 13.39 -2.77
C PHE A 139 3.25 13.60 -4.08
N LYS A 140 3.85 13.40 -5.25
CA LYS A 140 3.17 13.70 -6.54
C LYS A 140 1.88 12.89 -6.72
N LYS A 141 1.85 11.64 -6.25
CA LYS A 141 0.64 10.82 -6.27
C LYS A 141 -0.45 11.30 -5.29
N LYS A 142 -0.07 11.89 -4.15
CA LYS A 142 -1.03 12.41 -3.16
C LYS A 142 -1.44 13.86 -3.42
N TRP A 143 -0.60 14.63 -4.13
CA TRP A 143 -0.76 16.06 -4.35
C TRP A 143 -0.44 16.42 -5.81
N PRO A 144 -1.40 16.21 -6.74
CA PRO A 144 -1.17 16.44 -8.17
C PRO A 144 -1.01 17.92 -8.53
N LEU A 145 -1.44 18.84 -7.67
CA LEU A 145 -1.39 20.29 -7.90
C LEU A 145 0.01 20.92 -7.79
N MET A 146 1.04 20.13 -7.49
CA MET A 146 2.45 20.58 -7.34
C MET A 146 3.35 20.08 -8.48
N SER A 147 2.79 19.66 -9.62
CA SER A 147 3.56 19.19 -10.79
C SER A 147 3.69 20.26 -11.86
#